data_AF-A0A969IAM4-F1
#
_entry.id   AF-A0A969IAM4-F1
#
_cell.length_a   1.000
_cell.length_b   1.000
_cell.length_c   1.000
_cell.angle_alpha   90.00
_cell.angle_beta   90.00
_cell.angle_gamma   90.00
#
_symmetry.space_group_name_H-M   'P 1'
#
loop_
_entity.id
_entity.type
_entity.pdbx_description
1 polymer ?
#
loop_
_entity_poly.entity_id
_entity_poly.type
_entity_poly.pdbx_seq_one_letter_code
_entity_poly.pdbx_strand_id
1 'polypeptide(L)' 'PTSPPWGAGEPAAAVVPSAISNAVFDAFGVRLRSVPFTPDKVKAASRAA' A
#
# COMPACT_ATOMS: atom_id res chain seq x y z
N PRO A 1 8.45 -5.65 -28.60
CA PRO A 1 9.48 -5.91 -27.56
C PRO A 1 10.89 -5.61 -28.08
N THR A 2 11.19 -4.32 -28.29
CA THR A 2 12.47 -3.82 -28.81
C THR A 2 13.32 -3.12 -27.75
N SER A 3 12.75 -2.87 -26.57
CA SER A 3 13.45 -2.23 -25.46
C SER A 3 14.38 -3.21 -24.74
N PRO A 4 15.50 -2.74 -24.18
CA PRO A 4 16.36 -3.54 -23.31
C PRO A 4 15.59 -4.08 -22.10
N PRO A 5 15.91 -5.30 -21.61
CA PRO A 5 15.31 -5.83 -20.40
C PRO A 5 15.78 -5.06 -19.16
N TRP A 6 14.90 -4.96 -18.16
CA TRP A 6 15.18 -4.34 -16.86
C TRP A 6 14.87 -5.30 -15.72
N GLY A 7 15.51 -5.09 -14.57
CA GLY A 7 15.16 -5.82 -13.35
C GLY A 7 13.76 -5.45 -12.87
N ALA A 8 12.93 -6.45 -12.58
CA ALA A 8 11.53 -6.24 -12.16
C ALA A 8 11.27 -6.56 -10.67
N GLY A 9 12.14 -7.31 -10.01
CA GLY A 9 11.90 -7.82 -8.65
C GLY A 9 11.73 -6.71 -7.60
N GLU A 10 12.77 -5.89 -7.43
CA GLU A 10 12.77 -4.77 -6.48
C GLU A 10 11.71 -3.69 -6.78
N PRO A 11 11.54 -3.19 -8.02
CA PRO A 11 10.55 -2.14 -8.29
C PRO A 11 9.11 -2.61 -8.10
N ALA A 12 8.80 -3.89 -8.37
CA ALA A 12 7.48 -4.44 -8.11
C ALA A 12 7.18 -4.48 -6.61
N ALA A 13 8.12 -4.96 -5.78
CA ALA A 13 7.94 -5.04 -4.33
C ALA A 13 7.83 -3.65 -3.67
N ALA A 14 8.57 -2.65 -4.18
CA ALA A 14 8.62 -1.32 -3.61
C ALA A 14 7.26 -0.58 -3.62
N VAL A 15 6.40 -0.83 -4.62
CA VAL A 15 5.14 -0.08 -4.81
C VAL A 15 3.91 -0.76 -4.21
N VAL A 16 3.99 -2.06 -3.87
CA VAL A 16 2.84 -2.81 -3.36
C VAL A 16 2.26 -2.22 -2.06
N PRO A 17 3.06 -1.87 -1.03
CA PRO A 17 2.51 -1.31 0.20
C PRO A 17 1.81 0.05 0.01
N SER A 18 2.33 0.91 -0.89
CA SER A 18 1.70 2.21 -1.15
C SER A 18 0.39 2.06 -1.91
N ALA A 19 0.31 1.14 -2.87
CA ALA A 19 -0.92 0.81 -3.58
C ALA A 19 -2.02 0.32 -2.61
N ILE A 20 -1.68 -0.57 -1.68
CA ILE A 20 -2.64 -1.05 -0.67
C ILE A 20 -3.10 0.08 0.26
N SER A 21 -2.19 0.95 0.73
CA SER A 21 -2.57 2.11 1.56
C SER A 21 -3.50 3.09 0.82
N ASN A 22 -3.28 3.30 -0.48
CA ASN A 22 -4.17 4.10 -1.32
C ASN A 22 -5.57 3.47 -1.43
N ALA A 23 -5.66 2.15 -1.62
CA ALA A 23 -6.95 1.46 -1.70
C ALA A 23 -7.73 1.54 -0.39
N VAL A 24 -7.05 1.45 0.76
CA VAL A 24 -7.68 1.66 2.08
C VAL A 24 -8.23 3.08 2.23
N PHE A 25 -7.47 4.09 1.78
CA PHE A 25 -7.91 5.47 1.81
C PHE A 25 -9.12 5.72 0.92
N ASP A 26 -9.14 5.15 -0.28
CA ASP A 26 -10.27 5.22 -1.21
C ASP A 26 -11.54 4.58 -0.60
N ALA A 27 -11.40 3.41 0.03
CA ALA A 27 -12.54 2.68 0.59
C ALA A 27 -13.10 3.25 1.91
N PHE A 28 -12.23 3.81 2.76
CA PHE A 28 -12.58 4.13 4.15
C PHE A 28 -12.25 5.57 4.57
N GLY A 29 -11.65 6.39 3.71
CA GLY A 29 -11.21 7.75 4.03
C GLY A 29 -10.01 7.84 4.98
N VAL A 30 -9.48 6.70 5.47
CA VAL A 30 -8.36 6.66 6.42
C VAL A 30 -7.05 6.30 5.74
N ARG A 31 -5.95 6.92 6.19
CA ARG A 31 -4.62 6.72 5.60
C ARG A 31 -3.68 5.94 6.52
N LEU A 32 -3.28 4.75 6.10
CA LEU A 32 -2.25 3.96 6.80
C LEU A 32 -0.85 4.43 6.39
N ARG A 33 -0.01 4.80 7.37
CA ARG A 33 1.34 5.33 7.13
C ARG A 33 2.48 4.40 7.55
N SER A 34 2.18 3.28 8.22
CA SER A 34 3.17 2.34 8.74
C SER A 34 2.74 0.89 8.51
N VAL A 35 3.61 0.14 7.83
CA VAL A 35 3.48 -1.30 7.65
C VAL A 35 3.87 -2.06 8.94
N PRO A 36 3.44 -3.31 9.14
CA PRO A 36 2.44 -4.04 8.34
C PRO A 36 1.01 -3.50 8.58
N PHE A 37 0.12 -3.66 7.60
CA PHE A 37 -1.29 -3.25 7.69
C PHE A 37 -2.15 -4.35 8.34
N THR A 38 -1.98 -4.53 9.65
CA THR A 38 -2.75 -5.51 10.42
C THR A 38 -4.20 -5.06 10.61
N PRO A 39 -5.16 -5.99 10.80
CA PRO A 39 -6.56 -5.63 11.08
C PRO A 39 -6.72 -4.67 12.25
N ASP A 40 -5.91 -4.79 13.31
CA ASP A 40 -5.98 -3.91 14.48
C ASP A 40 -5.56 -2.48 14.16
N LYS A 41 -4.51 -2.29 13.34
CA LYS A 41 -4.11 -0.95 12.87
C LYS A 41 -5.17 -0.32 11.97
N VAL A 42 -5.79 -1.13 11.10
CA VAL A 42 -6.89 -0.66 10.23
C VAL A 42 -8.08 -0.21 11.08
N LYS A 43 -8.53 -1.05 12.01
CA LYS A 43 -9.64 -0.71 12.93
C LYS A 43 -9.32 0.52 13.80
N ALA A 44 -8.09 0.64 14.29
CA ALA A 44 -7.67 1.80 15.07
C ALA A 44 -7.73 3.09 14.24
N ALA A 45 -7.21 3.05 13.00
CA ALA A 45 -7.28 4.20 12.09
C ALA A 45 -8.74 4.59 11.78
N SER A 46 -9.61 3.62 11.52
CA SER A 46 -11.05 3.86 11.26
C SER A 46 -11.83 4.41 12.45
N ARG A 47 -11.38 4.19 13.69
CA ARG A 47 -12.01 4.75 14.90
C ARG A 47 -11.48 6.14 15.27
N ALA A 48 -10.31 6.51 14.77
CA ALA A 48 -9.66 7.78 15.06
C ALA A 48 -10.04 8.90 14.07
N ALA A 49 -10.66 8.54 12.94
CA ALA A 49 -11.26 9.45 11.98
C ALA A 49 -12.70 9.79 12.38
#